data_AF-A0A1W9VYE6-F1
#
_entry.id   AF-A0A1W9VYE6-F1
#
_cell.length_a   1.000
_cell.length_b   1.000
_cell.length_c   1.000
_cell.angle_alpha   90.00
_cell.angle_beta   90.00
_cell.angle_gamma   90.00
#
_symmetry.space_group_name_H-M   'P 1'
#
loop_
_entity.id
_entity.type
_entity.pdbx_description
1 polymer ?
#
loop_
_entity_poly.entity_id
_entity_poly.type
_entity_poly.pdbx_seq_one_letter_code
_entity_poly.pdbx_strand_id
1 'polypeptide(L)'
;MVKDYKILVINPGSTSTKVALFSNEQLLFDKKIEHSNEELHVFHKVIDQYEFRLDIILNFLKEKGIDHSALDAVVGRGGLLNPISSGTYRVNDKMLEDLRKGARGEHASNLGGLLAHGIA
;
A
#
# COMPACT_ATOMS: atom_id res chain seq x y z
N MET A 1 19.10 -3.44 -24.15
CA MET A 1 18.17 -4.29 -23.39
C MET A 1 17.21 -3.37 -22.64
N VAL A 2 15.92 -3.67 -22.61
CA VAL A 2 14.94 -2.89 -21.83
C VAL A 2 15.26 -3.12 -20.35
N LYS A 3 15.33 -2.05 -19.55
CA LYS A 3 15.51 -2.17 -18.10
C LYS A 3 14.30 -2.94 -17.53
N ASP A 4 14.57 -3.94 -16.70
CA ASP A 4 13.52 -4.68 -15.99
C ASP A 4 13.17 -3.97 -14.68
N TYR A 5 11.96 -3.44 -14.56
CA TYR A 5 11.48 -2.74 -13.37
C TYR A 5 10.65 -3.66 -12.48
N LYS A 6 11.03 -3.77 -11.20
CA LYS A 6 10.22 -4.47 -10.20
C LYS A 6 9.27 -3.51 -9.50
N ILE A 7 7.96 -3.72 -9.68
CA ILE A 7 6.93 -2.80 -9.22
C ILE A 7 5.99 -3.52 -8.26
N LEU A 8 5.95 -3.09 -7.00
CA LEU A 8 4.97 -3.57 -6.02
C LEU A 8 3.73 -2.67 -6.06
N VAL A 9 2.55 -3.27 -6.19
CA VAL A 9 1.25 -2.57 -6.18
C VAL A 9 0.45 -2.98 -4.95
N ILE A 10 -0.06 -2.00 -4.22
CA ILE A 10 -0.74 -2.17 -2.93
C ILE A 10 -2.12 -1.54 -2.99
N ASN A 11 -3.14 -2.33 -2.69
CA ASN A 11 -4.53 -1.88 -2.64
C ASN A 11 -5.18 -2.32 -1.32
N PRO A 12 -5.16 -1.46 -0.28
CA PRO A 12 -5.87 -1.73 0.95
C PRO A 12 -7.39 -1.52 0.75
N GLY A 13 -8.15 -2.57 1.03
CA GLY A 13 -9.61 -2.56 1.17
C GLY A 13 -10.03 -2.60 2.63
N SER A 14 -11.33 -2.49 2.90
CA SER A 14 -11.88 -2.50 4.27
C SER A 14 -11.43 -3.73 5.05
N THR A 15 -11.67 -4.92 4.52
CA THR A 15 -11.38 -6.21 5.17
C THR A 15 -10.28 -7.01 4.48
N SER A 16 -9.52 -6.38 3.57
CA SER A 16 -8.45 -7.07 2.85
C SER A 16 -7.35 -6.12 2.42
N THR A 17 -6.20 -6.67 2.04
CA THR A 17 -5.14 -5.96 1.33
C THR A 17 -4.71 -6.81 0.15
N LYS A 18 -4.89 -6.27 -1.06
CA LYS A 18 -4.41 -6.90 -2.28
C LYS A 18 -3.01 -6.37 -2.58
N VAL A 19 -2.09 -7.28 -2.84
CA VAL A 19 -0.72 -6.98 -3.25
C VAL A 19 -0.40 -7.71 -4.53
N ALA A 20 0.39 -7.07 -5.39
CA ALA A 20 0.89 -7.68 -6.61
C ALA A 20 2.29 -7.18 -6.93
N LEU A 21 3.17 -8.06 -7.39
CA LEU A 21 4.52 -7.75 -7.85
C LEU A 21 4.59 -7.95 -9.36
N PHE A 22 5.06 -6.93 -10.07
CA PHE A 22 5.25 -6.94 -11.51
C PHE A 22 6.73 -6.82 -11.87
N SER A 23 7.09 -7.44 -12.99
CA SER A 23 8.31 -7.16 -13.76
C SER A 23 7.86 -6.49 -15.04
N ASN A 24 8.10 -5.17 -15.15
CA ASN A 24 7.49 -4.33 -16.18
C ASN A 24 5.95 -4.51 -16.24
N GLU A 25 5.44 -5.08 -17.34
CA GLU A 25 4.02 -5.35 -17.56
C GLU A 25 3.62 -6.78 -17.16
N GLN A 26 4.58 -7.64 -16.82
CA GLN A 26 4.34 -9.02 -16.45
C GLN A 26 4.01 -9.14 -14.96
N LEU A 27 2.85 -9.69 -14.65
CA LEU A 27 2.51 -10.09 -13.27
C LEU A 27 3.38 -11.29 -12.86
N LEU A 28 4.14 -11.15 -11.78
CA LEU A 28 4.93 -12.23 -11.20
C LEU A 28 4.13 -12.97 -10.13
N PHE A 29 3.54 -12.22 -9.19
CA PHE A 29 2.75 -12.74 -8.08
C PHE A 29 1.66 -11.76 -7.69
N ASP A 30 0.50 -12.26 -7.28
CA ASP A 30 -0.48 -11.50 -6.52
C ASP A 30 -0.98 -12.31 -5.31
N LYS A 31 -1.47 -11.60 -4.30
CA LYS A 31 -2.11 -12.19 -3.12
C LYS A 31 -3.21 -11.24 -2.65
N LYS A 32 -4.39 -11.79 -2.42
CA LYS A 32 -5.42 -11.14 -1.61
C LYS A 32 -5.26 -11.63 -0.18
N ILE A 33 -4.90 -10.72 0.71
CA ILE A 33 -4.74 -10.99 2.14
C ILE A 33 -6.02 -10.54 2.81
N GLU A 34 -6.78 -11.48 3.36
CA GLU A 34 -7.99 -11.18 4.11
C GLU A 34 -7.62 -10.83 5.55
N HIS A 35 -8.36 -9.88 6.12
CA HIS A 35 -8.25 -9.48 7.53
C HIS A 35 -9.56 -9.86 8.21
N SER A 36 -9.48 -10.66 9.26
CA SER A 36 -10.63 -11.03 10.08
C SER A 36 -11.17 -9.81 10.84
N ASN A 37 -12.44 -9.89 11.26
CA ASN A 37 -13.01 -8.82 12.07
C ASN A 37 -12.31 -8.70 13.41
N GLU A 38 -11.89 -9.83 13.99
CA GLU A 38 -11.18 -9.92 15.25
C GLU A 38 -9.83 -9.19 15.19
N GLU A 39 -9.08 -9.39 14.09
CA GLU A 39 -7.81 -8.67 13.85
C GLU A 39 -8.04 -7.17 13.69
N LEU A 40 -9.13 -6.75 13.03
CA LEU A 40 -9.39 -5.34 12.75
C LEU A 40 -10.02 -4.59 13.92
N HIS A 41 -10.78 -5.27 14.78
CA HIS A 41 -11.56 -4.65 15.86
C HIS A 41 -10.68 -4.06 16.99
N VAL A 42 -9.40 -4.46 17.05
CA VAL A 42 -8.45 -3.89 18.02
C VAL A 42 -8.02 -2.47 17.68
N PHE A 43 -8.25 -2.01 16.44
CA PHE A 43 -7.84 -0.70 15.96
C PHE A 43 -8.99 0.30 16.09
N HIS A 44 -8.74 1.44 16.74
CA HIS A 44 -9.74 2.49 16.91
C HIS A 44 -9.99 3.28 15.63
N LYS A 45 -8.92 3.52 14.86
CA LYS A 45 -8.94 4.24 13.58
C LYS A 45 -8.31 3.42 12.48
N VAL A 46 -8.62 3.79 11.23
CA VAL A 46 -8.00 3.14 10.06
C VAL A 46 -6.48 3.32 10.09
N ILE A 47 -5.99 4.49 10.50
CA ILE A 47 -4.56 4.78 10.52
C ILE A 47 -3.78 3.88 11.49
N ASP A 48 -4.43 3.40 12.55
CA ASP A 48 -3.81 2.53 13.55
C ASP A 48 -3.47 1.14 12.96
N GLN A 49 -4.10 0.78 11.83
CA GLN A 49 -3.82 -0.46 11.09
C GLN A 49 -2.54 -0.39 10.24
N TYR A 50 -1.85 0.76 10.20
CA TYR A 50 -0.69 0.97 9.33
C TYR A 50 0.40 -0.08 9.54
N GLU A 51 0.91 -0.23 10.76
CA GLU A 51 1.99 -1.17 11.06
C GLU A 51 1.56 -2.61 10.81
N PHE A 52 0.36 -2.98 11.25
CA PHE A 52 -0.22 -4.31 11.00
C PHE A 52 -0.24 -4.67 9.51
N ARG A 53 -0.72 -3.75 8.65
CA ARG A 53 -0.76 -4.01 7.21
C ARG A 53 0.63 -3.94 6.59
N LEU A 54 1.53 -3.10 7.08
CA LEU A 54 2.92 -3.02 6.61
C LEU A 54 3.64 -4.35 6.83
N ASP A 55 3.58 -4.88 8.05
CA ASP A 55 4.22 -6.14 8.43
C ASP A 55 3.74 -7.31 7.57
N ILE A 56 2.44 -7.38 7.31
CA ILE A 56 1.87 -8.41 6.44
C ILE A 56 2.45 -8.32 5.02
N ILE A 57 2.58 -7.11 4.46
CA ILE A 57 3.12 -6.93 3.10
C ILE A 57 4.61 -7.30 3.06
N LEU A 58 5.39 -6.89 4.05
CA LEU A 58 6.81 -7.26 4.17
C LEU A 58 6.99 -8.77 4.32
N ASN A 59 6.14 -9.42 5.10
CA ASN A 59 6.11 -10.88 5.21
C ASN A 59 5.76 -11.56 3.88
N PHE A 60 4.80 -11.02 3.11
CA PHE A 60 4.51 -11.52 1.76
C PHE A 60 5.72 -11.41 0.82
N LEU A 61 6.46 -10.30 0.83
CA LEU A 61 7.68 -10.15 0.03
C LEU A 61 8.74 -11.17 0.45
N LYS A 62 8.93 -11.35 1.77
CA LYS A 62 9.86 -12.32 2.35
C LYS A 62 9.49 -13.76 1.98
N GLU A 63 8.21 -14.14 2.04
CA GLU A 63 7.71 -15.45 1.59
C GLU A 63 8.04 -15.73 0.12
N LYS A 64 8.11 -14.68 -0.72
CA LYS A 64 8.49 -14.78 -2.14
C LYS A 64 10.00 -14.64 -2.37
N GLY A 65 10.80 -14.50 -1.32
CA GLY A 65 12.25 -14.31 -1.42
C GLY A 65 12.65 -12.97 -2.04
N ILE A 66 11.80 -11.95 -1.91
CA ILE A 66 12.03 -10.60 -2.46
C ILE A 66 12.42 -9.67 -1.32
N ASP A 67 13.60 -9.06 -1.43
CA ASP A 67 13.99 -7.92 -0.62
C ASP A 67 13.31 -6.65 -1.16
N HIS A 68 12.69 -5.87 -0.28
CA HIS A 68 12.00 -4.65 -0.69
C HIS A 68 12.95 -3.59 -1.27
N SER A 69 14.23 -3.62 -0.88
CA SER A 69 15.28 -2.75 -1.47
C SER A 69 15.56 -3.04 -2.95
N ALA A 70 15.12 -4.19 -3.46
CA ALA A 70 15.24 -4.56 -4.87
C ALA A 70 14.06 -4.06 -5.73
N LEU A 71 13.09 -3.36 -5.15
CA LEU A 71 11.96 -2.78 -5.87
C LEU A 71 12.38 -1.46 -6.52
N ASP A 72 12.01 -1.24 -7.77
CA ASP A 72 12.21 0.05 -8.45
C ASP A 72 11.08 1.04 -8.13
N ALA A 73 9.89 0.53 -7.79
CA ALA A 73 8.75 1.36 -7.41
C ALA A 73 7.76 0.61 -6.51
N VAL A 74 7.11 1.37 -5.63
CA VAL A 74 5.96 0.91 -4.85
C VAL A 74 4.78 1.85 -5.11
N VAL A 75 3.64 1.29 -5.49
CA VAL A 75 2.44 2.04 -5.88
C VAL A 75 1.29 1.68 -4.94
N GLY A 76 0.78 2.69 -4.24
CA GLY A 76 -0.40 2.55 -3.38
C GLY A 76 -1.66 3.12 -4.04
N ARG A 77 -2.81 2.48 -3.83
CA ARG A 77 -4.11 3.07 -4.19
C ARG A 77 -4.28 4.42 -3.48
N GLY A 78 -4.79 5.41 -4.21
CA GLY A 78 -5.11 6.73 -3.64
C GLY A 78 -6.15 6.69 -2.51
N GLY A 79 -5.91 7.50 -1.48
CA GLY A 79 -6.83 7.73 -0.37
C GLY A 79 -7.81 8.88 -0.62
N LEU A 80 -8.52 9.27 0.45
CA LEU A 80 -9.43 10.40 0.49
C LEU A 80 -8.65 11.72 0.65
N LEU A 81 -7.91 12.10 -0.40
CA LEU A 81 -7.15 13.35 -0.47
C LEU A 81 -8.02 14.54 -0.88
N ASN A 82 -7.46 15.74 -0.73
CA ASN A 82 -8.01 16.94 -1.34
C ASN A 82 -8.20 16.76 -2.86
N PRO A 83 -9.17 17.45 -3.48
CA PRO A 83 -9.40 17.37 -4.92
C PRO A 83 -8.12 17.73 -5.68
N ILE A 84 -7.70 16.83 -6.54
CA ILE A 84 -6.54 16.97 -7.43
C ILE A 84 -6.91 16.38 -8.80
N SER A 85 -6.15 16.73 -9.82
CA SER A 85 -6.31 16.12 -11.15
C SER A 85 -6.10 14.59 -11.11
N SER A 86 -6.58 13.88 -12.11
CA SER A 86 -6.24 12.47 -12.27
C SER A 86 -4.77 12.34 -12.68
N GLY A 87 -4.11 11.29 -12.19
CA GLY A 87 -2.73 11.01 -12.53
C GLY A 87 -2.01 10.18 -11.48
N THR A 88 -0.73 9.95 -11.73
CA THR A 88 0.18 9.29 -10.80
C THR A 88 0.97 10.36 -10.07
N TYR A 89 1.00 10.26 -8.74
CA TYR A 89 1.64 11.24 -7.88
C TYR A 89 2.75 10.58 -7.06
N ARG A 90 3.89 11.25 -6.95
CA ARG A 90 4.91 10.88 -5.97
C ARG A 90 4.34 11.16 -4.58
N VAL A 91 4.38 10.16 -3.70
CA VAL A 91 4.01 10.35 -2.30
C VAL A 91 5.01 11.32 -1.67
N ASN A 92 4.50 12.38 -1.05
CA ASN A 92 5.29 13.41 -0.38
C ASN A 92 4.74 13.68 1.02
N ASP A 93 5.46 14.46 1.82
CA ASP A 93 5.09 14.75 3.22
C ASP A 93 3.69 15.33 3.36
N LYS A 94 3.27 16.17 2.39
CA LYS A 94 1.93 16.77 2.42
C LYS A 94 0.83 15.72 2.22
N MET A 95 1.04 14.78 1.29
CA MET A 95 0.13 13.66 1.08
C MET A 95 0.10 12.76 2.32
N LEU A 96 1.25 12.47 2.93
CA LEU A 96 1.33 11.66 4.15
C LEU A 96 0.55 12.31 5.30
N GLU A 97 0.71 13.62 5.49
CA GLU A 97 -0.01 14.40 6.49
C GLU A 97 -1.53 14.34 6.24
N ASP A 98 -1.98 14.58 5.01
CA ASP A 98 -3.40 14.59 4.66
C ASP A 98 -4.05 13.20 4.87
N LEU A 99 -3.36 12.12 4.49
CA LEU A 99 -3.82 10.75 4.67
C LEU A 99 -3.89 10.35 6.15
N ARG A 100 -2.91 10.78 6.96
CA ARG A 100 -2.89 10.53 8.42
C ARG A 100 -3.99 11.31 9.15
N LYS A 101 -4.21 12.56 8.77
CA LYS A 101 -5.26 13.40 9.36
C LYS A 101 -6.66 12.89 9.02
N GLY A 102 -6.85 12.29 7.85
CA GLY A 102 -8.16 11.80 7.41
C GLY A 102 -9.19 12.91 7.30
N ALA A 103 -8.78 14.14 6.95
CA ALA A 103 -9.63 15.33 6.99
C ALA A 103 -10.87 15.24 6.07
N ARG A 104 -10.86 14.34 5.09
CA ARG A 104 -12.00 14.05 4.19
C ARG A 104 -12.64 12.68 4.44
N GLY A 105 -12.38 12.10 5.61
CA GLY A 105 -12.92 10.81 6.05
C GLY A 105 -11.85 9.76 6.26
N GLU A 106 -12.21 8.76 7.06
CA GLU A 106 -11.41 7.55 7.27
C GLU A 106 -11.87 6.44 6.32
N HIS A 107 -10.93 5.91 5.55
CA HIS A 107 -11.15 4.75 4.70
C HIS A 107 -9.86 3.98 4.53
N ALA A 108 -9.92 2.65 4.42
CA ALA A 108 -8.73 1.79 4.33
C ALA A 108 -7.77 2.20 3.20
N SER A 109 -8.27 2.77 2.10
CA SER A 109 -7.45 3.29 1.01
C SER A 109 -6.54 4.46 1.43
N ASN A 110 -6.80 5.14 2.55
CA ASN A 110 -5.90 6.16 3.10
C ASN A 110 -4.53 5.57 3.45
N LEU A 111 -4.47 4.28 3.75
CA LEU A 111 -3.21 3.58 4.02
C LEU A 111 -2.40 3.34 2.75
N GLY A 112 -2.98 3.43 1.54
CA GLY A 112 -2.28 3.05 0.31
C GLY A 112 -1.01 3.85 0.08
N GLY A 113 -1.09 5.18 0.12
CA GLY A 113 0.08 6.06 -0.02
C GLY A 113 1.07 5.92 1.14
N LEU A 114 0.57 5.70 2.36
CA LEU A 114 1.41 5.51 3.55
C LEU A 114 2.23 4.23 3.45
N LEU A 115 1.59 3.11 3.11
CA LEU A 115 2.23 1.80 2.95
C LEU A 115 3.24 1.82 1.81
N ALA A 116 2.89 2.45 0.68
CA ALA A 116 3.81 2.58 -0.44
C ALA A 116 5.08 3.36 -0.05
N HIS A 117 4.93 4.44 0.71
CA HIS A 117 6.07 5.21 1.21
C HIS A 117 6.89 4.48 2.27
N GLY A 118 6.26 3.66 3.13
CA GLY A 118 6.96 2.91 4.17
C GLY A 118 7.78 1.72 3.66
N ILE A 119 7.45 1.19 2.47
CA ILE A 119 8.15 0.03 1.87
C ILE A 119 9.27 0.46 0.91
N ALA A 120 9.05 1.57 0.20
CA ALA A 120 10.01 2.13 -0.76
C ALA A 120 11.24 2.73 -0.06
#